data_AF-A0A352A6Y6-F1
#
_entry.id   AF-A0A352A6Y6-F1
#
_cell.length_a   1.000
_cell.length_b   1.000
_cell.length_c   1.000
_cell.angle_alpha   90.00
_cell.angle_beta   90.00
_cell.angle_gamma   90.00
#
_symmetry.space_group_name_H-M   'P 1'
#
loop_
_entity.id
_entity.type
_entity.pdbx_description
1 polymer ?
#
loop_
_entity_poly.entity_id
_entity_poly.type
_entity_poly.pdbx_seq_one_letter_code
_entity_poly.pdbx_strand_id
1 'polypeptide(L)'
;MADPTTIGLIAKAAISALSDERLRKGIGWTIAAILSPFILIIVIICGLLSGTANHNNTATQLSFYGGAISENIPEEYRGQIEDMRNIFTLLDERIEEVNGQMEDGDSLNSIRVKAIFYSLYFAFNQPSGVDQDEYIDCFVTYEERTRTIIDADGNEVEETYLVAVPIDTLPEVYTNIETNMGKATTYEDMANANEIYFRIQYGVPAPSEGDGFGEWGDWAHSITPDELEQL
;
A
#
# COMPACT_ATOMS: atom_id res chain seq x y z
N MET A 1 -49.25 -18.01 6.59
CA MET A 1 -49.33 -17.46 5.22
C MET A 1 -50.60 -16.63 5.15
N ALA A 2 -50.53 -15.34 4.81
CA ALA A 2 -51.74 -14.51 4.70
C ALA A 2 -52.59 -14.94 3.49
N ASP A 3 -53.92 -14.99 3.64
CA ASP A 3 -54.86 -15.30 2.55
C ASP A 3 -54.68 -14.28 1.39
N PRO A 4 -54.67 -14.71 0.11
CA PRO A 4 -54.58 -13.83 -1.05
C PRO A 4 -55.57 -12.64 -1.02
N THR A 5 -56.72 -12.81 -0.38
CA THR A 5 -57.72 -11.76 -0.15
C THR A 5 -57.20 -10.68 0.81
N THR A 6 -56.49 -11.07 1.86
CA THR A 6 -55.86 -10.16 2.84
C THR A 6 -54.69 -9.41 2.20
N ILE A 7 -53.88 -10.08 1.38
CA ILE A 7 -52.80 -9.44 0.62
C ILE A 7 -53.37 -8.42 -0.37
N GLY A 8 -54.45 -8.77 -1.08
CA GLY A 8 -55.14 -7.88 -2.00
C GLY A 8 -55.72 -6.64 -1.33
N LEU A 9 -56.28 -6.77 -0.12
CA LEU A 9 -56.81 -5.65 0.66
C LEU A 9 -55.70 -4.72 1.16
N ILE A 10 -54.57 -5.27 1.63
CA ILE A 10 -53.40 -4.49 2.04
C ILE A 10 -52.82 -3.72 0.84
N ALA A 11 -52.71 -4.36 -0.33
CA ALA A 11 -52.23 -3.72 -1.55
C ALA A 11 -53.16 -2.57 -1.99
N LYS A 12 -54.48 -2.78 -1.95
CA LYS A 12 -55.46 -1.75 -2.33
C LYS A 12 -55.45 -0.56 -1.37
N ALA A 13 -55.31 -0.82 -0.06
CA ALA A 13 -55.16 0.22 0.95
C ALA A 13 -53.85 1.01 0.78
N ALA A 14 -52.75 0.33 0.47
CA ALA A 14 -51.46 0.98 0.18
C ALA A 14 -51.54 1.88 -1.07
N ILE A 15 -52.17 1.40 -2.15
CA ILE A 15 -52.35 2.20 -3.38
C ILE A 15 -53.22 3.44 -3.12
N SER A 16 -54.30 3.29 -2.34
CA SER A 16 -55.16 4.42 -1.96
C SER A 16 -54.42 5.42 -1.06
N ALA A 17 -53.62 4.93 -0.12
CA ALA A 17 -52.76 5.74 0.76
C ALA A 17 -51.70 6.54 -0.01
N LEU A 18 -51.10 5.96 -1.05
CA LEU A 18 -50.15 6.65 -1.93
C LEU A 18 -50.81 7.62 -2.90
N SER A 19 -52.10 7.45 -3.21
CA SER A 19 -52.86 8.34 -4.10
C SER A 19 -53.40 9.58 -3.37
N ASP A 20 -53.52 9.54 -2.04
CA ASP A 20 -53.88 10.69 -1.20
C ASP A 20 -52.64 11.56 -0.92
N GLU A 21 -52.68 12.82 -1.34
CA GLU A 21 -51.53 13.73 -1.23
C GLU A 21 -51.11 13.98 0.23
N ARG A 22 -52.08 14.08 1.15
CA ARG A 22 -51.81 14.37 2.56
C ARG A 22 -51.21 13.15 3.24
N LEU A 23 -51.74 11.96 2.95
CA LEU A 23 -51.22 10.71 3.50
C LEU A 23 -49.83 10.38 2.93
N ARG A 24 -49.62 10.58 1.63
CA ARG A 24 -48.31 10.42 0.97
C ARG A 24 -47.26 11.36 1.57
N LYS A 25 -47.59 12.64 1.80
CA LYS A 25 -46.69 13.60 2.45
C LYS A 25 -46.36 13.18 3.88
N GLY A 26 -47.35 12.71 4.65
CA GLY A 26 -47.15 12.19 6.00
C GLY A 26 -46.20 11.00 6.04
N ILE A 27 -46.44 9.99 5.20
CA ILE A 27 -45.57 8.80 5.08
C ILE A 27 -44.16 9.21 4.66
N GLY A 28 -44.02 10.07 3.66
CA GLY A 28 -42.72 10.58 3.22
C GLY A 28 -41.95 11.31 4.33
N TRP A 29 -42.64 12.13 5.12
CA TRP A 29 -42.02 12.85 6.23
C TRP A 29 -41.65 11.92 7.40
N THR A 30 -42.47 10.90 7.69
CA THR A 30 -42.14 9.87 8.68
C THR A 30 -40.93 9.05 8.25
N ILE A 31 -40.86 8.61 6.99
CA ILE A 31 -39.69 7.91 6.44
C ILE A 31 -38.46 8.83 6.52
N ALA A 32 -38.59 10.10 6.13
CA ALA A 32 -37.48 11.06 6.22
C ALA A 32 -37.03 11.26 7.68
N ALA A 33 -37.95 11.42 8.64
CA ALA A 33 -37.62 11.58 10.05
C ALA A 33 -36.92 10.35 10.64
N ILE A 34 -37.31 9.15 10.21
CA ILE A 34 -36.68 7.90 10.64
C ILE A 34 -35.31 7.71 9.99
N LEU A 35 -35.17 7.94 8.68
CA LEU A 35 -33.93 7.69 7.93
C LEU A 35 -32.90 8.81 8.09
N SER A 36 -33.32 10.06 8.29
CA SER A 36 -32.42 11.22 8.41
C SER A 36 -31.30 11.04 9.44
N PRO A 37 -31.53 10.54 10.67
CA PRO A 37 -30.43 10.31 11.61
C PRO A 37 -29.43 9.26 11.11
N PHE A 38 -29.89 8.17 10.48
CA PHE A 38 -28.99 7.14 9.93
C PHE A 38 -28.17 7.66 8.76
N ILE A 39 -28.80 8.38 7.83
CA ILE A 39 -28.11 9.01 6.71
C ILE A 39 -27.05 9.98 7.23
N LEU A 40 -27.40 10.80 8.23
CA LEU A 40 -26.46 11.74 8.84
C LEU A 40 -25.26 11.03 9.49
N ILE A 41 -25.49 9.92 10.20
CA ILE A 41 -24.41 9.11 10.76
C ILE A 41 -23.50 8.57 9.65
N ILE A 42 -24.07 8.02 8.57
CA ILE A 42 -23.29 7.51 7.43
C ILE A 42 -22.45 8.64 6.82
N VAL A 43 -23.03 9.82 6.59
CA VAL A 43 -22.32 10.97 6.04
C VAL A 43 -21.17 11.41 6.95
N ILE A 44 -21.36 11.41 8.27
CA ILE A 44 -20.29 11.73 9.23
C ILE A 44 -19.18 10.69 9.14
N ILE A 45 -19.50 9.40 9.13
CA ILE A 45 -18.51 8.32 9.02
C ILE A 45 -17.73 8.44 7.71
N CYS A 46 -18.42 8.63 6.57
CA CYS A 46 -17.78 8.84 5.28
C CYS A 46 -16.87 10.08 5.29
N GLY A 47 -17.30 11.18 5.93
CA GLY A 47 -16.49 12.38 6.08
C GLY A 47 -15.23 12.15 6.91
N LEU A 48 -15.32 11.42 8.02
CA LEU A 48 -14.17 11.06 8.86
C LEU A 48 -13.20 10.15 8.11
N LEU A 49 -13.69 9.08 7.48
CA LEU A 49 -12.86 8.15 6.71
C LEU A 49 -12.18 8.84 5.52
N SER A 50 -12.91 9.70 4.79
CA SER A 50 -12.34 10.49 3.69
C SER A 50 -11.28 11.49 4.16
N GLY A 51 -11.49 12.11 5.34
CA GLY A 51 -10.50 12.99 5.95
C GLY A 51 -9.21 12.24 6.28
N THR A 52 -9.32 11.09 6.95
CA THR A 52 -8.17 10.24 7.27
C THR A 52 -7.44 9.75 6.03
N ALA A 53 -8.17 9.28 5.01
CA ALA A 53 -7.57 8.86 3.75
C ALA A 53 -6.82 10.02 3.05
N ASN A 54 -7.39 11.23 3.07
CA ASN A 54 -6.72 12.40 2.53
C ASN A 54 -5.44 12.76 3.30
N HIS A 55 -5.45 12.64 4.63
CA HIS A 55 -4.24 12.84 5.45
C HIS A 55 -3.16 11.81 5.14
N ASN A 56 -3.50 10.53 5.06
CA ASN A 56 -2.54 9.46 4.73
C ASN A 56 -1.95 9.66 3.32
N ASN A 57 -2.80 9.92 2.33
CA ASN A 57 -2.34 10.21 0.97
C ASN A 57 -1.42 11.44 0.93
N THR A 58 -1.75 12.49 1.70
CA THR A 58 -0.92 13.69 1.80
C THR A 58 0.43 13.38 2.44
N ALA A 59 0.48 12.59 3.50
CA ALA A 59 1.73 12.19 4.14
C ALA A 59 2.61 11.39 3.18
N THR A 60 2.05 10.37 2.50
CA THR A 60 2.77 9.60 1.50
C THR A 60 3.31 10.50 0.38
N GLN A 61 2.48 11.37 -0.20
CA GLN A 61 2.91 12.30 -1.25
C GLN A 61 4.02 13.25 -0.77
N LEU A 62 3.87 13.80 0.44
CA LEU A 62 4.88 14.68 1.03
C LEU A 62 6.18 13.93 1.31
N SER A 63 6.14 12.66 1.71
CA SER A 63 7.33 11.83 1.94
C SER A 63 8.06 11.50 0.64
N PHE A 64 7.33 11.14 -0.42
CA PHE A 64 7.93 10.77 -1.72
C PHE A 64 8.41 11.97 -2.55
N TYR A 65 7.65 13.08 -2.56
CA TYR A 65 7.89 14.19 -3.47
C TYR A 65 8.31 15.50 -2.77
N GLY A 66 8.41 15.49 -1.44
CA GLY A 66 8.75 16.70 -0.69
C GLY A 66 7.58 17.70 -0.65
N GLY A 67 7.90 19.00 -0.55
CA GLY A 67 6.92 20.07 -0.44
C GLY A 67 6.67 20.57 0.99
N ALA A 68 5.91 21.66 1.12
CA ALA A 68 5.64 22.30 2.40
C ALA A 68 4.63 21.49 3.23
N ILE A 69 5.03 21.13 4.45
CA ILE A 69 4.15 20.45 5.41
C ILE A 69 3.35 21.53 6.16
N SER A 70 2.02 21.52 6.01
CA SER A 70 1.10 22.50 6.64
C SER A 70 1.30 22.61 8.14
N GLU A 71 1.39 23.82 8.71
CA GLU A 71 1.50 24.08 10.16
C GLU A 71 0.37 23.49 11.00
N ASN A 72 -0.78 23.18 10.38
CA ASN A 72 -1.91 22.55 11.05
C ASN A 72 -1.74 21.05 11.30
N ILE A 73 -0.67 20.42 10.76
CA ILE A 73 -0.34 19.02 11.02
C ILE A 73 0.34 18.91 12.39
N PRO A 74 -0.10 17.99 13.28
CA PRO A 74 0.54 17.75 14.57
C PRO A 74 2.05 17.53 14.44
N GLU A 75 2.83 18.07 15.39
CA GLU A 75 4.30 18.05 15.35
C GLU A 75 4.87 16.63 15.21
N GLU A 76 4.33 15.67 15.96
CA GLU A 76 4.73 14.26 15.88
C GLU A 76 4.53 13.68 14.48
N TYR A 77 3.37 13.95 13.85
CA TYR A 77 3.06 13.46 12.51
C TYR A 77 3.89 14.17 11.43
N ARG A 78 4.22 15.45 11.62
CA ARG A 78 5.19 16.16 10.78
C ARG A 78 6.56 15.49 10.87
N GLY A 79 7.03 15.18 12.09
CA GLY A 79 8.29 14.49 12.33
C GLY A 79 8.36 13.17 11.57
N GLN A 80 7.29 12.37 11.58
CA GLN A 80 7.22 11.12 10.81
C GLN A 80 7.40 11.34 9.30
N ILE A 81 6.77 12.37 8.72
CA ILE A 81 6.93 12.71 7.30
C ILE A 81 8.37 13.14 6.99
N GLU A 82 8.97 13.95 7.86
CA GLU A 82 10.35 14.43 7.71
C GLU A 82 11.36 13.29 7.84
N ASP A 83 11.16 12.37 8.79
CA ASP A 83 11.97 11.16 8.95
C ASP A 83 11.89 10.27 7.70
N MET A 84 10.69 10.10 7.13
CA MET A 84 10.54 9.36 5.87
C MET A 84 11.26 10.03 4.70
N ARG A 85 11.30 11.36 4.63
CA ARG A 85 12.06 12.06 3.57
C ARG A 85 13.56 11.81 3.70
N ASN A 86 14.05 11.89 4.93
CA ASN A 86 15.45 11.65 5.23
C ASN A 86 15.84 10.20 4.90
N ILE A 87 15.07 9.21 5.36
CA ILE A 87 15.36 7.80 5.09
C ILE A 87 15.26 7.48 3.60
N PHE A 88 14.30 8.06 2.87
CA PHE A 88 14.19 7.87 1.43
C PHE A 88 15.40 8.42 0.67
N THR A 89 16.00 9.50 1.15
CA THR A 89 17.24 10.03 0.57
C THR A 89 18.38 9.04 0.77
N LEU A 90 18.51 8.45 1.96
CA LEU A 90 19.51 7.42 2.25
C LEU A 90 19.27 6.12 1.45
N LEU A 91 18.01 5.70 1.30
CA LEU A 91 17.66 4.56 0.46
C LEU A 91 18.00 4.82 -1.01
N ASP A 92 17.74 6.02 -1.53
CA ASP A 92 18.08 6.37 -2.91
C ASP A 92 19.61 6.30 -3.13
N GLU A 93 20.42 6.75 -2.17
CA GLU A 93 21.88 6.63 -2.22
C GLU A 93 22.34 5.16 -2.25
N ARG A 94 21.78 4.30 -1.39
CA ARG A 94 22.13 2.87 -1.36
C ARG A 94 21.63 2.10 -2.58
N ILE A 95 20.46 2.47 -3.11
CA ILE A 95 19.96 1.94 -4.38
C ILE A 95 20.91 2.31 -5.52
N GLU A 96 21.39 3.55 -5.57
CA GLU A 96 22.37 3.98 -6.60
C GLU A 96 23.66 3.17 -6.52
N GLU A 97 24.18 2.93 -5.31
CA GLU A 97 25.38 2.12 -5.09
C GLU A 97 25.20 0.67 -5.55
N VAL A 98 24.10 0.02 -5.15
CA VAL A 98 23.82 -1.38 -5.52
C VAL A 98 23.53 -1.50 -7.02
N ASN A 99 22.78 -0.57 -7.61
CA ASN A 99 22.57 -0.52 -9.06
C ASN A 99 23.88 -0.34 -9.83
N GLY A 100 24.88 0.35 -9.26
CA GLY A 100 26.22 0.47 -9.83
C GLY A 100 27.00 -0.85 -9.89
N GLN A 101 26.56 -1.87 -9.14
CA GLN A 101 27.12 -3.22 -9.13
C GLN A 101 26.33 -4.20 -10.01
N MET A 102 25.21 -3.76 -10.60
CA MET A 102 24.39 -4.57 -11.49
C MET A 102 24.94 -4.53 -12.93
N GLU A 103 24.65 -5.58 -13.69
CA GLU A 103 25.00 -5.69 -15.11
C GLU A 103 23.72 -5.74 -15.98
N ASP A 104 23.87 -5.85 -17.30
CA ASP A 104 22.77 -6.07 -18.25
C ASP A 104 21.64 -5.01 -18.26
N GLY A 105 21.86 -3.86 -17.62
CA GLY A 105 20.88 -2.78 -17.50
C GLY A 105 19.89 -2.99 -16.35
N ASP A 106 20.15 -3.97 -15.48
CA ASP A 106 19.35 -4.23 -14.30
C ASP A 106 19.43 -3.05 -13.30
N SER A 107 18.33 -2.84 -12.58
CA SER A 107 18.23 -1.84 -11.54
C SER A 107 17.07 -2.14 -10.59
N LEU A 108 17.22 -1.75 -9.34
CA LEU A 108 16.13 -1.76 -8.38
C LEU A 108 15.09 -0.69 -8.72
N ASN A 109 13.82 -1.05 -8.58
CA ASN A 109 12.72 -0.09 -8.64
C ASN A 109 12.65 0.71 -7.33
N SER A 110 13.26 1.90 -7.31
CA SER A 110 13.32 2.77 -6.12
C SER A 110 11.94 3.08 -5.52
N ILE A 111 10.90 3.25 -6.34
CA ILE A 111 9.55 3.53 -5.84
C ILE A 111 8.98 2.30 -5.13
N ARG A 112 9.20 1.09 -5.66
CA ARG A 112 8.76 -0.16 -5.00
C ARG A 112 9.48 -0.38 -3.68
N VAL A 113 10.80 -0.22 -3.66
CA VAL A 113 11.62 -0.33 -2.45
C VAL A 113 11.11 0.63 -1.38
N LYS A 114 10.96 1.92 -1.71
CA LYS A 114 10.47 2.94 -0.77
C LYS A 114 9.02 2.71 -0.33
N ALA A 115 8.16 2.19 -1.19
CA ALA A 115 6.77 1.88 -0.85
C ALA A 115 6.67 0.76 0.20
N ILE A 116 7.49 -0.29 0.05
CA ILE A 116 7.59 -1.37 1.03
C ILE A 116 8.12 -0.82 2.37
N PHE A 117 9.18 -0.02 2.33
CA PHE A 117 9.74 0.60 3.53
C PHE A 117 8.70 1.45 4.27
N TYR A 118 8.00 2.33 3.54
CA TYR A 118 6.97 3.19 4.12
C TYR A 118 5.89 2.36 4.80
N SER A 119 5.38 1.33 4.12
CA SER A 119 4.33 0.47 4.68
C SER A 119 4.76 -0.16 6.00
N LEU A 120 5.98 -0.67 6.07
CA LEU A 120 6.49 -1.39 7.23
C LEU A 120 6.89 -0.48 8.40
N TYR A 121 7.38 0.72 8.13
CA TYR A 121 8.09 1.54 9.12
C TYR A 121 7.50 2.93 9.37
N PHE A 122 6.51 3.41 8.61
CA PHE A 122 5.97 4.77 8.77
C PHE A 122 5.46 5.08 10.18
N ALA A 123 4.74 4.14 10.79
CA ALA A 123 4.17 4.30 12.13
C ALA A 123 5.13 3.86 13.26
N PHE A 124 6.39 3.55 12.94
CA PHE A 124 7.36 3.10 13.93
C PHE A 124 7.96 4.29 14.69
N ASN A 125 8.27 4.11 15.97
CA ASN A 125 8.78 5.19 16.82
C ASN A 125 10.18 5.70 16.41
N GLN A 126 10.90 4.99 15.53
CA GLN A 126 12.25 5.39 15.08
C GLN A 126 12.67 4.71 13.75
N PRO A 127 12.08 5.07 12.60
CA PRO A 127 12.43 4.49 11.31
C PRO A 127 13.89 4.78 10.90
N SER A 128 14.50 5.83 11.44
CA SER A 128 15.91 6.16 11.22
C SER A 128 16.89 5.13 11.81
N GLY A 129 16.41 4.22 12.67
CA GLY A 129 17.22 3.14 13.25
C GLY A 129 17.24 1.87 12.40
N VAL A 130 16.52 1.84 11.28
CA VAL A 130 16.55 0.71 10.35
C VAL A 130 17.87 0.75 9.58
N ASP A 131 18.57 -0.38 9.55
CA ASP A 131 19.78 -0.56 8.75
C ASP A 131 19.42 -0.52 7.26
N GLN A 132 19.87 0.50 6.56
CA GLN A 132 19.55 0.69 5.14
C GLN A 132 20.25 -0.34 4.26
N ASP A 133 21.42 -0.84 4.69
CA ASP A 133 22.23 -1.79 3.94
C ASP A 133 21.54 -3.15 3.96
N GLU A 134 21.22 -3.62 5.16
CA GLU A 134 20.50 -4.89 5.35
C GLU A 134 19.12 -4.86 4.69
N TYR A 135 18.46 -3.69 4.70
CA TYR A 135 17.17 -3.52 4.01
C TYR A 135 17.29 -3.60 2.49
N ILE A 136 18.26 -2.92 1.87
CA ILE A 136 18.46 -2.98 0.42
C ILE A 136 18.95 -4.37 -0.03
N ASP A 137 19.77 -5.03 0.78
CA ASP A 137 20.21 -6.42 0.51
C ASP A 137 19.06 -7.41 0.46
N CYS A 138 17.88 -7.11 1.03
CA CYS A 138 16.69 -7.94 0.87
C CYS A 138 16.12 -7.97 -0.55
N PHE A 139 16.56 -7.05 -1.44
CA PHE A 139 16.08 -6.90 -2.82
C PHE A 139 17.03 -7.47 -3.87
N VAL A 140 18.20 -7.96 -3.46
CA VAL A 140 19.23 -8.44 -4.38
C VAL A 140 19.83 -9.75 -3.89
N THR A 141 20.42 -10.48 -4.83
CA THR A 141 21.39 -11.53 -4.55
C THR A 141 22.74 -11.12 -5.12
N TYR A 142 23.82 -11.70 -4.61
CA TYR A 142 25.17 -11.40 -5.08
C TYR A 142 25.79 -12.63 -5.74
N GLU A 143 26.25 -12.45 -6.97
CA GLU A 143 26.92 -13.47 -7.76
C GLU A 143 28.41 -13.14 -7.91
N GLU A 144 29.28 -14.12 -7.70
CA GLU A 144 30.69 -14.00 -8.08
C GLU A 144 30.84 -14.24 -9.59
N ARG A 145 31.35 -13.25 -10.32
CA ARG A 145 31.71 -13.35 -11.73
C ARG A 145 33.21 -13.12 -11.91
N THR A 146 33.76 -13.58 -13.04
CA THR A 146 35.16 -13.34 -13.40
C THR A 146 35.27 -12.55 -14.68
N ARG A 147 36.30 -11.69 -14.75
CA ARG A 147 36.66 -10.97 -15.97
C ARG A 147 38.17 -10.98 -16.16
N THR A 148 38.60 -11.01 -17.42
CA THR A 148 40.01 -10.85 -17.76
C THR A 148 40.38 -9.36 -17.72
N ILE A 149 41.37 -9.00 -16.90
CA ILE A 149 41.97 -7.66 -16.84
C ILE A 149 43.45 -7.73 -17.23
N ILE A 150 44.00 -6.58 -17.63
CA ILE A 150 45.45 -6.42 -17.81
C ILE A 150 46.03 -5.87 -16.52
N ASP A 151 46.94 -6.61 -15.89
CA ASP A 151 47.62 -6.18 -14.66
C ASP A 151 48.63 -5.05 -14.93
N ALA A 152 49.23 -4.52 -13.86
CA ALA A 152 50.21 -3.45 -13.95
C ALA A 152 51.49 -3.84 -14.73
N ASP A 153 51.77 -5.14 -14.86
CA ASP A 153 52.91 -5.71 -15.55
C ASP A 153 52.58 -6.06 -17.02
N GLY A 154 51.34 -5.84 -17.46
CA GLY A 154 50.86 -6.10 -18.82
C GLY A 154 50.41 -7.54 -19.08
N ASN A 155 50.23 -8.36 -18.05
CA ASN A 155 49.75 -9.73 -18.17
C ASN A 155 48.21 -9.78 -18.09
N GLU A 156 47.60 -10.69 -18.85
CA GLU A 156 46.20 -11.05 -18.69
C GLU A 156 46.02 -11.87 -17.41
N VAL A 157 45.18 -11.38 -16.49
CA VAL A 157 44.81 -12.06 -15.25
C VAL A 157 43.30 -12.08 -15.09
N GLU A 158 42.78 -13.15 -14.49
CA GLU A 158 41.37 -13.24 -14.11
C GLU A 158 41.15 -12.53 -12.77
N GLU A 159 40.19 -11.61 -12.73
CA GLU A 159 39.71 -10.93 -11.52
C GLU A 159 38.31 -11.43 -11.19
N THR A 160 38.10 -11.87 -9.94
CA THR A 160 36.76 -12.15 -9.41
C THR A 160 36.15 -10.87 -8.84
N TYR A 161 34.90 -10.62 -9.15
CA TYR A 161 34.12 -9.49 -8.65
C TYR A 161 32.68 -9.93 -8.32
N LEU A 162 32.01 -9.16 -7.46
CA LEU A 162 30.61 -9.39 -7.11
C LEU A 162 29.71 -8.55 -8.03
N VAL A 163 28.63 -9.17 -8.47
CA VAL A 163 27.54 -8.53 -9.23
C VAL A 163 26.26 -8.66 -8.41
N ALA A 164 25.57 -7.54 -8.23
CA ALA A 164 24.24 -7.54 -7.66
C ALA A 164 23.24 -7.98 -8.74
N VAL A 165 22.33 -8.89 -8.38
CA VAL A 165 21.25 -9.38 -9.24
C VAL A 165 19.92 -9.10 -8.54
N PRO A 166 19.00 -8.34 -9.15
CA PRO A 166 17.73 -8.03 -8.52
C PRO A 166 16.90 -9.29 -8.30
N ILE A 167 16.18 -9.32 -7.18
CA ILE A 167 15.18 -10.35 -6.90
C ILE A 167 13.90 -9.99 -7.66
N ASP A 168 13.48 -10.88 -8.54
CA ASP A 168 12.36 -10.64 -9.45
C ASP A 168 10.98 -10.82 -8.80
N THR A 169 10.91 -11.39 -7.59
CA THR A 169 9.63 -11.73 -6.93
C THR A 169 9.48 -11.05 -5.57
N LEU A 170 8.32 -10.40 -5.37
CA LEU A 170 8.00 -9.76 -4.09
C LEU A 170 7.93 -10.75 -2.91
N PRO A 171 7.39 -11.97 -3.04
CA PRO A 171 7.36 -12.94 -1.93
C PRO A 171 8.76 -13.27 -1.37
N GLU A 172 9.75 -13.37 -2.25
CA GLU A 172 11.14 -13.59 -1.84
C GLU A 172 11.72 -12.36 -1.12
N VAL A 173 11.47 -11.15 -1.63
CA VAL A 173 11.84 -9.91 -0.95
C VAL A 173 11.24 -9.83 0.45
N TYR A 174 9.95 -10.13 0.60
CA TYR A 174 9.30 -10.11 1.92
C TYR A 174 9.86 -11.19 2.85
N THR A 175 10.16 -12.38 2.34
CA THR A 175 10.82 -13.45 3.10
C THR A 175 12.20 -13.00 3.61
N ASN A 176 12.97 -12.30 2.77
CA ASN A 176 14.26 -11.74 3.16
C ASN A 176 14.10 -10.66 4.23
N ILE A 177 13.11 -9.76 4.09
CA ILE A 177 12.81 -8.74 5.11
C ILE A 177 12.46 -9.39 6.46
N GLU A 178 11.60 -10.42 6.46
CA GLU A 178 11.25 -11.12 7.70
C GLU A 178 12.46 -11.80 8.34
N THR A 179 13.31 -12.43 7.53
CA THR A 179 14.46 -13.21 7.99
C THR A 179 15.60 -12.32 8.47
N ASN A 180 15.94 -11.29 7.70
CA ASN A 180 17.11 -10.44 7.94
C ASN A 180 16.75 -9.28 8.86
N MET A 181 15.66 -8.56 8.57
CA MET A 181 15.25 -7.39 9.37
C MET A 181 14.48 -7.76 10.64
N GLY A 182 14.06 -9.02 10.80
CA GLY A 182 13.21 -9.46 11.90
C GLY A 182 11.84 -8.75 11.93
N LYS A 183 11.40 -8.22 10.78
CA LYS A 183 10.17 -7.45 10.64
C LYS A 183 9.11 -8.32 9.98
N ALA A 184 8.09 -8.69 10.74
CA ALA A 184 6.91 -9.37 10.19
C ALA A 184 6.28 -8.54 9.07
N THR A 185 5.87 -9.23 8.01
CA THR A 185 5.24 -8.63 6.83
C THR A 185 3.82 -9.18 6.71
N THR A 186 2.83 -8.45 7.24
CA THR A 186 1.44 -8.94 7.17
C THR A 186 0.84 -8.72 5.78
N TYR A 187 -0.28 -9.38 5.49
CA TYR A 187 -1.03 -9.13 4.26
C TYR A 187 -1.37 -7.64 4.11
N GLU A 188 -1.76 -6.96 5.20
CA GLU A 188 -2.07 -5.54 5.20
C GLU A 188 -0.84 -4.69 4.86
N ASP A 189 0.33 -5.03 5.37
CA ASP A 189 1.58 -4.34 5.05
C ASP A 189 1.91 -4.45 3.56
N MET A 190 1.76 -5.66 2.99
CA MET A 190 1.98 -5.91 1.57
C MET A 190 0.94 -5.19 0.70
N ALA A 191 -0.35 -5.26 1.06
CA ALA A 191 -1.46 -4.58 0.38
C ALA A 191 -1.28 -3.07 0.37
N ASN A 192 -0.90 -2.50 1.51
CA ASN A 192 -0.63 -1.09 1.63
C ASN A 192 0.63 -0.67 0.84
N ALA A 193 1.70 -1.48 0.84
CA ALA A 193 2.88 -1.21 0.01
C ALA A 193 2.54 -1.21 -1.49
N ASN A 194 1.71 -2.16 -1.93
CA ASN A 194 1.26 -2.22 -3.32
C ASN A 194 0.37 -1.02 -3.69
N GLU A 195 -0.56 -0.64 -2.82
CA GLU A 195 -1.40 0.55 -2.97
C GLU A 195 -0.57 1.83 -3.07
N ILE A 196 0.43 1.99 -2.20
CA ILE A 196 1.36 3.12 -2.24
C ILE A 196 2.13 3.13 -3.55
N TYR A 197 2.71 1.98 -3.95
CA TYR A 197 3.45 1.87 -5.20
C TYR A 197 2.62 2.33 -6.40
N PHE A 198 1.39 1.83 -6.54
CA PHE A 198 0.52 2.20 -7.66
C PHE A 198 0.12 3.68 -7.65
N ARG A 199 -0.17 4.22 -6.47
CA ARG A 199 -0.50 5.64 -6.33
C ARG A 199 0.67 6.55 -6.65
N ILE A 200 1.88 6.19 -6.24
CA ILE A 200 3.08 6.98 -6.51
C ILE A 200 3.50 6.83 -7.98
N GLN A 201 3.66 5.60 -8.47
CA GLN A 201 4.17 5.31 -9.80
C GLN A 201 3.19 5.69 -10.91
N TYR A 202 1.90 5.40 -10.72
CA TYR A 202 0.89 5.48 -11.78
C TYR A 202 -0.24 6.47 -11.49
N GLY A 203 -0.33 7.02 -10.27
CA GLY A 203 -1.41 7.95 -9.90
C GLY A 203 -2.79 7.30 -9.80
N VAL A 204 -2.86 5.97 -9.75
CA VAL A 204 -4.11 5.20 -9.66
C VAL A 204 -4.07 4.26 -8.45
N PRO A 205 -5.23 3.81 -7.93
CA PRO A 205 -5.26 2.73 -6.94
C PRO A 205 -4.64 1.44 -7.50
N ALA A 206 -4.11 0.60 -6.62
CA ALA A 206 -3.67 -0.73 -6.99
C ALA A 206 -4.85 -1.56 -7.52
N PRO A 207 -4.60 -2.45 -8.50
CA PRO A 207 -5.60 -3.41 -8.96
C PRO A 207 -6.10 -4.28 -7.81
N SER A 208 -7.39 -4.55 -7.79
CA SER A 208 -8.00 -5.42 -6.78
C SER A 208 -7.84 -6.89 -7.13
N GLU A 209 -7.89 -7.77 -6.12
CA GLU A 209 -7.93 -9.21 -6.34
C GLU A 209 -9.13 -9.58 -7.24
N GLY A 210 -8.85 -10.18 -8.40
CA GLY A 210 -9.87 -10.56 -9.39
C GLY A 210 -9.83 -9.76 -10.70
N ASP A 211 -9.07 -8.67 -10.78
CA ASP A 211 -8.92 -7.86 -12.01
C ASP A 211 -7.99 -8.53 -13.07
N GLY A 212 -7.61 -9.80 -12.88
CA GLY A 212 -6.68 -10.52 -13.76
C GLY A 212 -5.22 -10.09 -13.61
N PHE A 213 -4.88 -9.43 -12.50
CA PHE A 213 -3.53 -8.95 -12.21
C PHE A 213 -2.63 -10.10 -11.72
N GLY A 214 -1.60 -10.42 -12.51
CA GLY A 214 -0.74 -11.60 -12.31
C GLY A 214 0.27 -11.47 -11.17
N GLU A 215 0.64 -10.25 -10.74
CA GLU A 215 1.57 -10.04 -9.61
C GLU A 215 1.00 -10.52 -8.26
N TRP A 216 -0.33 -10.60 -8.10
CA TRP A 216 -0.96 -11.26 -6.93
C TRP A 216 -0.86 -12.79 -6.98
N GLY A 217 -0.61 -13.38 -8.16
CA GLY A 217 -0.58 -14.83 -8.35
C GLY A 217 0.54 -15.51 -7.56
N ASP A 218 1.69 -14.86 -7.45
CA ASP A 218 2.83 -15.34 -6.66
C ASP A 218 2.67 -15.01 -5.16
N TRP A 219 1.89 -13.97 -4.83
CA TRP A 219 1.56 -13.57 -3.46
C TRP A 219 0.65 -14.59 -2.75
N ALA A 220 -0.40 -15.08 -3.40
CA ALA A 220 -1.33 -16.03 -2.79
C ALA A 220 -0.68 -17.38 -2.43
N HIS A 221 0.50 -17.69 -2.99
CA HIS A 221 1.22 -18.93 -2.68
C HIS A 221 1.96 -18.91 -1.34
N SER A 222 2.19 -17.73 -0.74
CA SER A 222 2.85 -17.59 0.57
C SER A 222 1.90 -17.41 1.75
N ILE A 223 0.62 -17.10 1.49
CA ILE A 223 -0.41 -16.97 2.54
C ILE A 223 -0.88 -18.37 2.93
N THR A 224 -0.82 -18.69 4.22
CA THR A 224 -1.34 -19.97 4.70
C THR A 224 -2.88 -20.00 4.56
N PRO A 225 -3.50 -21.18 4.35
CA PRO A 225 -4.96 -21.28 4.26
C PRO A 225 -5.68 -20.65 5.46
N ASP A 226 -5.07 -20.69 6.65
CA ASP A 226 -5.62 -20.14 7.89
C ASP A 226 -5.62 -18.59 7.94
N GLU A 227 -4.69 -17.94 7.22
CA GLU A 227 -4.65 -16.47 7.06
C GLU A 227 -5.65 -16.01 6.00
N LEU A 228 -5.85 -16.81 4.95
CA LEU A 228 -6.88 -16.57 3.93
C LEU A 228 -8.31 -16.65 4.49
N GLU A 229 -8.56 -17.48 5.49
CA GLU A 229 -9.87 -17.61 6.15
C GLU A 229 -10.21 -16.44 7.11
N GLN A 230 -9.23 -15.59 7.45
CA GLN A 230 -9.39 -14.47 8.38
C GLN A 230 -9.61 -13.11 7.68
N LEU A 231 -9.53 -13.07 6.35
CA LEU A 231 -9.85 -11.92 5.49
C LEU A 231 -11.36 -11.88 5.15
#